data_AF-A0A8C2I6A8-F1
#
_entry.id   AF-A0A8C2I6A8-F1
#
_cell.length_a   1.000
_cell.length_b   1.000
_cell.length_c   1.000
_cell.angle_alpha   90.00
_cell.angle_beta   90.00
_cell.angle_gamma   90.00
#
_symmetry.space_group_name_H-M   'P 1'
#
loop_
_entity.id
_entity.type
_entity.pdbx_description
1 polymer ?
#
loop_
_entity_poly.entity_id
_entity_poly.type
_entity_poly.pdbx_seq_one_letter_code
_entity_poly.pdbx_strand_id
1 'polypeptide(L)'
;MEGRNSVDDLDARLQLLEQRVYGERGGKPNKPVKCAESLTRISAALANTANKRERVKILHKKIEDLLKYLDPQFTDFICVPDAMKLEFILAEEEFLRSQATLLEQVHNLQPLLDSSHIKAVPELSTKVQRLSQIHIQQQDQNEELSAEVKKLFEEYNKMMFLLSKQFSQWDEALRKLEGPKQGQQID
;
A
#
# COMPACT_ATOMS: atom_id res chain seq x y z
N MET A 1 -13.25 -18.46 -24.61
CA MET A 1 -12.25 -19.35 -25.22
C MET A 1 -11.54 -20.23 -24.17
N GLU A 2 -12.16 -20.52 -23.01
CA GLU A 2 -11.52 -21.31 -21.93
C GLU A 2 -12.05 -22.75 -21.83
N GLY A 3 -13.23 -23.03 -22.40
CA GLY A 3 -13.83 -24.37 -22.34
C GLY A 3 -13.23 -25.41 -23.30
N ARG A 4 -12.54 -25.00 -24.38
CA ARG A 4 -11.92 -25.94 -25.35
C ARG A 4 -10.67 -26.59 -24.77
N ASN A 5 -9.77 -25.80 -24.17
CA ASN A 5 -8.52 -26.31 -23.61
C ASN A 5 -8.75 -27.33 -22.48
N SER A 6 -9.76 -27.10 -21.62
CA SER A 6 -10.06 -28.06 -20.54
C SER A 6 -10.62 -29.39 -21.05
N VAL A 7 -11.37 -29.38 -22.16
CA VAL A 7 -11.92 -30.60 -22.75
C VAL A 7 -10.82 -31.35 -23.49
N ASP A 8 -9.96 -30.64 -24.23
CA ASP A 8 -8.82 -31.22 -24.94
C ASP A 8 -7.79 -31.83 -23.96
N ASP A 9 -7.54 -31.19 -22.82
CA ASP A 9 -6.69 -31.72 -21.74
C ASP A 9 -7.30 -32.97 -21.08
N LEU A 10 -8.63 -32.98 -20.88
CA LEU A 10 -9.34 -34.14 -20.36
C LEU A 10 -9.29 -35.31 -21.36
N ASP A 11 -9.44 -35.03 -22.65
CA ASP A 11 -9.41 -36.04 -23.71
C ASP A 11 -8.01 -36.64 -23.84
N ALA A 12 -6.95 -35.81 -23.79
CA ALA A 12 -5.57 -36.30 -23.78
C ALA A 12 -5.30 -37.20 -22.56
N ARG A 13 -5.82 -36.83 -21.39
CA ARG A 13 -5.67 -37.60 -20.16
C ARG A 13 -6.50 -38.90 -20.18
N LEU A 14 -7.69 -38.88 -20.79
CA LEU A 14 -8.51 -40.06 -21.03
C LEU A 14 -7.80 -41.03 -21.99
N GLN A 15 -7.25 -40.53 -23.10
CA GLN A 15 -6.49 -41.35 -24.06
C GLN A 15 -5.29 -42.03 -23.39
N LEU A 16 -4.55 -41.31 -22.53
CA LEU A 16 -3.44 -41.90 -21.76
C LEU A 16 -3.93 -42.98 -20.77
N LEU A 17 -5.07 -42.78 -20.12
CA LEU A 17 -5.66 -43.76 -19.21
C LEU A 17 -6.15 -45.00 -19.97
N GLU A 18 -6.82 -44.81 -21.11
CA GLU A 18 -7.28 -45.88 -21.97
C GLU A 18 -6.11 -46.69 -22.52
N GLN A 19 -5.04 -46.02 -22.99
CA GLN A 19 -3.82 -46.68 -23.44
C GLN A 19 -3.14 -47.46 -22.31
N ARG A 20 -3.13 -46.94 -21.07
CA ARG A 20 -2.51 -47.64 -19.93
C ARG A 20 -3.34 -48.85 -19.46
N VAL A 21 -4.67 -48.81 -19.59
CA VAL A 21 -5.57 -49.90 -19.14
C VAL A 21 -5.78 -50.97 -20.22
N TYR A 22 -5.96 -50.56 -21.48
CA TYR A 22 -6.24 -51.47 -22.60
C TYR A 22 -5.00 -51.79 -23.46
N GLY A 23 -3.90 -51.04 -23.30
CA GLY A 23 -2.67 -51.20 -24.08
C GLY A 23 -2.82 -50.74 -25.54
N GLU A 24 -1.85 -51.06 -26.40
CA GLU A 24 -1.91 -50.80 -27.86
C GLU A 24 -3.03 -51.57 -28.58
N ARG A 25 -3.66 -52.54 -27.91
CA ARG A 25 -4.86 -53.21 -28.43
C ARG A 25 -6.07 -52.40 -28.00
N GLY A 26 -6.40 -51.40 -28.81
CA GLY A 26 -7.62 -50.59 -28.67
C GLY A 26 -8.81 -51.42 -28.23
N GLY A 27 -9.53 -50.92 -27.22
CA GLY A 27 -10.59 -51.64 -26.53
C GLY A 27 -11.60 -52.22 -27.51
N LYS A 28 -11.63 -53.55 -27.64
CA LYS A 28 -12.76 -54.21 -28.29
C LYS A 28 -13.98 -54.02 -27.38
N PRO A 29 -15.11 -53.48 -27.86
CA PRO A 29 -16.23 -53.01 -27.03
C PRO A 29 -17.00 -54.12 -26.29
N ASN A 30 -16.53 -55.37 -26.33
CA ASN A 30 -17.35 -56.52 -25.94
C ASN A 30 -16.76 -57.38 -24.81
N LYS A 31 -15.63 -56.98 -24.19
CA LYS A 31 -15.16 -57.60 -22.94
C LYS A 31 -14.54 -56.55 -22.02
N PRO A 32 -15.15 -56.23 -20.87
CA PRO A 32 -14.50 -55.36 -19.89
C PRO A 32 -13.20 -56.02 -19.43
N VAL A 33 -12.09 -55.30 -19.48
CA VAL A 33 -10.82 -55.80 -18.93
C VAL A 33 -11.02 -55.88 -17.43
N LYS A 34 -11.02 -57.12 -16.90
CA LYS A 34 -11.21 -57.42 -15.48
C LYS A 34 -9.96 -57.09 -14.66
N CYS A 35 -9.42 -55.87 -14.80
CA CYS A 35 -8.23 -55.39 -14.09
C CYS A 35 -8.40 -55.50 -12.58
N ALA A 36 -9.61 -55.22 -12.06
CA ALA A 36 -9.89 -55.33 -10.63
C ALA A 36 -9.83 -56.79 -10.14
N GLU A 37 -10.40 -57.74 -10.89
CA GLU A 37 -10.37 -59.16 -10.52
C GLU A 37 -8.97 -59.77 -10.68
N SER A 38 -8.23 -59.39 -11.72
CA SER A 38 -6.84 -59.83 -11.90
C SER A 38 -5.92 -59.22 -10.84
N LEU A 39 -6.08 -57.93 -10.52
CA LEU A 39 -5.32 -57.25 -9.48
C LEU A 39 -5.61 -57.83 -8.10
N THR A 40 -6.88 -58.10 -7.76
CA THR A 40 -7.24 -58.75 -6.49
C THR A 40 -6.70 -60.18 -6.42
N ARG A 41 -6.70 -60.93 -7.52
CA ARG A 41 -6.07 -62.26 -7.58
C ARG A 41 -4.55 -62.20 -7.40
N ILE A 42 -3.87 -61.25 -8.05
CA ILE A 42 -2.43 -61.04 -7.91
C ILE A 42 -2.09 -60.57 -6.49
N SER A 43 -2.86 -59.62 -5.94
CA SER A 43 -2.73 -59.15 -4.56
C SER A 43 -2.90 -60.30 -3.56
N ALA A 44 -3.91 -61.16 -3.74
CA ALA A 44 -4.11 -62.33 -2.88
C ALA A 44 -2.97 -63.35 -3.03
N ALA A 45 -2.48 -63.61 -4.25
CA ALA A 45 -1.33 -64.48 -4.48
C ALA A 45 -0.04 -63.92 -3.87
N LEU A 46 0.16 -62.60 -3.96
CA LEU A 46 1.28 -61.88 -3.36
C LEU A 46 1.20 -61.91 -1.83
N ALA A 47 0.03 -61.65 -1.25
CA ALA A 47 -0.22 -61.73 0.19
C ALA A 47 0.01 -63.15 0.72
N ASN A 48 -0.45 -64.18 0.01
CA ASN A 48 -0.21 -65.57 0.34
C ASN A 48 1.28 -65.94 0.26
N THR A 49 2.00 -65.42 -0.73
CA THR A 49 3.44 -65.66 -0.90
C THR A 49 4.25 -64.92 0.17
N ALA A 50 3.87 -63.68 0.49
CA ALA A 50 4.48 -62.89 1.55
C ALA A 50 4.25 -63.56 2.91
N ASN A 51 3.03 -64.02 3.22
CA ASN A 51 2.73 -64.66 4.50
C ASN A 51 3.38 -66.04 4.68
N LYS A 52 3.65 -66.78 3.59
CA LYS A 52 4.38 -68.06 3.65
C LYS A 52 5.90 -67.91 3.79
N ARG A 53 6.46 -66.74 3.45
CA ARG A 53 7.89 -66.46 3.53
C ARG A 53 8.12 -65.22 4.38
N GLU A 54 8.47 -65.41 5.65
CA GLU A 54 8.71 -64.33 6.60
C GLU A 54 9.69 -63.26 6.09
N ARG A 55 10.74 -63.65 5.34
CA ARG A 55 11.67 -62.69 4.70
C ARG A 55 10.96 -61.77 3.68
N VAL A 56 10.03 -62.30 2.90
CA VAL A 56 9.26 -61.52 1.90
C VAL A 56 8.25 -60.61 2.60
N LYS A 57 7.62 -61.08 3.68
CA LYS A 57 6.73 -60.27 4.52
C LYS A 57 7.44 -59.06 5.13
N ILE A 58 8.64 -59.28 5.67
CA ILE A 58 9.49 -58.22 6.23
C ILE A 58 9.89 -57.23 5.14
N LEU A 59 10.30 -57.71 3.96
CA LEU A 59 10.64 -56.84 2.84
C LEU A 59 9.43 -56.03 2.37
N HIS A 60 8.24 -56.63 2.25
CA HIS A 60 7.03 -55.92 1.81
C HIS A 60 6.64 -54.79 2.77
N LYS A 61 6.77 -55.01 4.08
CA LYS A 61 6.59 -53.95 5.08
C LYS A 61 7.67 -52.87 4.99
N LYS A 62 8.92 -53.26 4.74
CA LYS A 62 10.05 -52.32 4.60
C LYS A 62 10.04 -51.56 3.28
N ILE A 63 9.36 -52.03 2.23
CA ILE A 63 9.30 -51.33 0.94
C ILE A 63 8.64 -49.96 1.09
N GLU A 64 7.55 -49.86 1.86
CA GLU A 64 6.89 -48.56 2.11
C GLU A 64 7.81 -47.60 2.86
N ASP A 65 8.58 -48.09 3.84
CA ASP A 65 9.55 -47.27 4.54
C ASP A 65 10.75 -46.91 3.65
N LEU A 66 11.28 -47.86 2.87
CA LEU A 66 12.37 -47.63 1.92
C LEU A 66 11.99 -46.65 0.82
N LEU A 67 10.73 -46.62 0.38
CA LEU A 67 10.21 -45.63 -0.56
C LEU A 67 10.27 -44.21 0.03
N LYS A 68 10.06 -44.05 1.35
CA LYS A 68 10.23 -42.75 2.02
C LYS A 68 11.70 -42.31 2.04
N TYR A 69 12.62 -43.24 2.27
CA TYR A 69 14.07 -42.96 2.24
C TYR A 69 14.63 -42.77 0.81
N LEU A 70 13.89 -43.17 -0.22
CA LEU A 70 14.25 -42.93 -1.62
C LEU A 70 13.78 -41.56 -2.13
N ASP A 71 12.93 -40.86 -1.38
CA ASP A 71 12.50 -39.51 -1.73
C ASP A 71 13.68 -38.54 -1.53
N PRO A 72 14.16 -37.86 -2.59
CA PRO A 72 15.24 -36.88 -2.47
C PRO A 72 14.94 -35.81 -1.41
N GLN A 73 13.66 -35.42 -1.29
CA GLN A 73 13.22 -34.40 -0.32
C GLN A 73 13.40 -34.86 1.14
N PHE A 74 13.35 -36.16 1.40
CA PHE A 74 13.56 -36.73 2.72
C PHE A 74 15.05 -36.79 3.08
N THR A 75 15.91 -37.01 2.08
CA THR A 75 17.36 -37.14 2.25
C THR A 75 18.01 -35.77 2.48
N ASP A 76 17.52 -34.73 1.80
CA ASP A 76 18.01 -33.36 1.95
C ASP A 76 17.75 -32.78 3.36
N PHE A 77 16.67 -33.19 4.02
CA PHE A 77 16.31 -32.70 5.36
C PHE A 77 17.13 -33.35 6.48
N ILE A 78 17.66 -34.56 6.26
CA ILE A 78 18.40 -35.33 7.29
C ILE A 78 19.91 -35.10 7.21
N CYS A 79 20.41 -34.66 6.06
CA CYS A 79 21.83 -34.75 5.75
C CYS A 79 22.67 -33.50 6.04
N VAL A 80 22.15 -32.44 6.68
CA VAL A 80 23.04 -31.33 7.10
C VAL A 80 23.80 -31.78 8.36
N PRO A 81 25.09 -32.16 8.26
CA PRO A 81 25.83 -32.63 9.42
C PRO A 81 26.06 -31.47 10.38
N ASP A 82 26.21 -31.73 11.67
CA ASP A 82 26.31 -30.66 12.68
C ASP A 82 27.52 -29.74 12.46
N ALA A 83 28.61 -30.26 11.89
CA ALA A 83 29.75 -29.45 11.45
C ALA A 83 29.37 -28.44 10.36
N MET A 84 28.52 -28.81 9.40
CA MET A 84 28.05 -27.90 8.34
C MET A 84 27.07 -26.85 8.89
N LYS A 85 26.24 -27.20 9.88
CA LYS A 85 25.37 -26.22 10.55
C LYS A 85 26.18 -25.14 11.25
N LEU A 86 27.29 -25.53 11.90
CA LEU A 86 28.19 -24.59 12.56
C LEU A 86 28.86 -23.66 11.54
N GLU A 87 29.41 -24.21 10.47
CA GLU A 87 30.01 -23.40 9.39
C GLU A 87 28.98 -22.47 8.73
N PHE A 88 27.74 -22.93 8.55
CA PHE A 88 26.66 -22.11 8.00
C PHE A 88 26.31 -20.94 8.94
N ILE A 89 26.19 -21.19 10.25
CA ILE A 89 25.92 -20.15 11.23
C ILE A 89 27.06 -19.12 11.29
N LEU A 90 28.32 -19.57 11.22
CA LEU A 90 29.48 -18.68 11.22
C LEU A 90 29.58 -17.86 9.92
N ALA A 91 29.33 -18.50 8.77
CA ALA A 91 29.31 -17.81 7.48
C ALA A 91 28.19 -16.76 7.41
N GLU A 92 27.03 -17.05 7.99
CA GLU A 92 25.86 -16.16 8.02
C GLU A 92 25.81 -15.28 9.29
N GLU A 93 26.85 -15.24 10.11
CA GLU A 93 26.83 -14.54 11.40
C GLU A 93 26.56 -13.04 11.22
N GLU A 94 27.25 -12.40 10.26
CA GLU A 94 27.07 -10.98 9.95
C GLU A 94 25.67 -10.70 9.41
N PHE A 95 25.14 -11.59 8.57
CA PHE A 95 23.77 -11.49 8.07
C PHE A 95 22.75 -11.60 9.20
N LEU A 96 22.87 -12.59 10.10
CA LEU A 96 21.99 -12.76 11.25
C LEU A 96 22.05 -11.56 12.21
N ARG A 97 23.25 -11.03 12.46
CA ARG A 97 23.43 -9.83 13.30
C ARG A 97 22.80 -8.60 12.66
N SER A 98 23.03 -8.36 11.37
CA SER A 98 22.42 -7.22 10.66
C SER A 98 20.89 -7.31 10.65
N GLN A 99 20.33 -8.50 10.41
CA GLN A 99 18.88 -8.70 10.48
C GLN A 99 18.34 -8.49 11.89
N ALA A 100 19.01 -8.98 12.93
CA ALA A 100 18.61 -8.73 14.31
C ALA A 100 18.57 -7.23 14.62
N THR A 101 19.58 -6.46 14.20
CA THR A 101 19.58 -5.00 14.41
C THR A 101 18.45 -4.30 13.66
N LEU A 102 18.15 -4.72 12.42
CA LEU A 102 17.05 -4.14 11.66
C LEU A 102 15.70 -4.46 12.30
N LEU A 103 15.53 -5.69 12.79
CA LEU A 103 14.31 -6.14 13.45
C LEU A 103 14.10 -5.42 14.78
N GLU A 104 15.18 -5.16 15.53
CA GLU A 104 15.14 -4.31 16.73
C GLU A 104 14.75 -2.87 16.41
N GLN A 105 15.29 -2.28 15.33
CA GLN A 105 14.86 -0.96 14.86
C GLN A 105 13.37 -0.93 14.51
N VAL A 106 12.88 -1.94 13.78
CA VAL A 106 11.45 -2.06 13.44
C VAL A 106 10.60 -2.19 14.70
N HIS A 107 11.02 -3.00 15.67
CA HIS A 107 10.32 -3.15 16.94
C HIS A 107 10.25 -1.83 17.72
N ASN A 108 11.34 -1.07 17.76
CA ASN A 108 11.39 0.23 18.42
C ASN A 108 10.50 1.29 17.74
N LEU A 109 10.26 1.16 16.43
CA LEU A 109 9.40 2.06 15.66
C LEU A 109 7.92 1.66 15.72
N GLN A 110 7.60 0.41 16.08
CA GLN A 110 6.22 -0.09 16.17
C GLN A 110 5.29 0.79 17.02
N PRO A 111 5.69 1.32 18.20
CA PRO A 111 4.83 2.18 19.01
C PRO A 111 4.48 3.52 18.35
N LEU A 112 5.27 4.00 17.38
CA LEU A 112 5.00 5.27 16.70
C LEU A 112 3.78 5.19 15.78
N LEU A 113 3.49 4.00 15.24
CA LEU A 113 2.31 3.75 14.41
C LEU A 113 1.01 3.98 15.18
N ASP A 114 1.02 3.71 16.49
CA ASP A 114 -0.14 3.88 17.37
C ASP A 114 -0.18 5.23 18.09
N SER A 115 0.70 6.17 17.73
CA SER A 115 0.79 7.45 18.41
C SER A 115 -0.53 8.23 18.38
N SER A 116 -0.90 8.76 19.53
CA SER A 116 -2.09 9.60 19.71
C SER A 116 -2.06 10.85 18.82
N HIS A 117 -0.87 11.38 18.53
CA HIS A 117 -0.66 12.53 17.67
C HIS A 117 -1.05 12.26 16.21
N ILE A 118 -0.72 11.08 15.67
CA ILE A 118 -1.15 10.69 14.31
C ILE A 118 -2.66 10.45 14.28
N LYS A 119 -3.21 9.82 15.33
CA LYS A 119 -4.67 9.59 15.43
C LYS A 119 -5.47 10.89 15.56
N ALA A 120 -4.90 11.94 16.16
CA ALA A 120 -5.55 13.24 16.33
C ALA A 120 -5.51 14.14 15.09
N VAL A 121 -4.80 13.75 14.01
CA VAL A 121 -4.67 14.56 12.78
C VAL A 121 -6.01 14.94 12.15
N PRO A 122 -7.02 14.05 12.03
CA PRO A 122 -8.32 14.43 11.47
C PRO A 122 -9.02 15.53 12.28
N GLU A 123 -8.96 15.46 13.61
CA GLU A 123 -9.53 16.50 14.48
C GLU A 123 -8.82 17.84 14.31
N LEU A 124 -7.48 17.84 14.30
CA LEU A 124 -6.71 19.06 14.06
C LEU A 124 -6.98 19.64 12.67
N SER A 125 -7.11 18.79 11.65
CA SER A 125 -7.40 19.20 10.27
C SER A 125 -8.72 19.98 10.18
N THR A 126 -9.78 19.51 10.84
CA THR A 126 -11.07 20.22 10.87
C THR A 126 -10.98 21.59 11.55
N LYS A 127 -10.22 21.69 12.65
CA LYS A 127 -9.98 22.97 13.35
C LYS A 127 -9.18 23.93 12.49
N VAL A 128 -8.15 23.45 11.80
CA VAL A 128 -7.32 24.24 10.87
C VAL A 128 -8.15 24.71 9.68
N GLN A 129 -9.00 23.87 9.12
CA GLN A 129 -9.89 24.24 8.01
C GLN A 129 -10.84 25.37 8.43
N ARG A 130 -11.45 25.26 9.62
CA ARG A 130 -12.30 26.33 10.17
C ARG A 130 -11.51 27.63 10.40
N LEU A 131 -10.31 27.53 10.97
CA LEU A 131 -9.42 28.68 11.16
C LEU A 131 -9.04 29.35 9.85
N SER A 132 -8.74 28.56 8.81
CA SER A 132 -8.43 29.06 7.47
C SER A 132 -9.61 29.84 6.87
N GLN A 133 -10.84 29.34 7.03
CA GLN A 133 -12.03 30.05 6.57
C GLN A 133 -12.23 31.39 7.30
N ILE A 134 -12.04 31.40 8.62
CA ILE A 134 -12.11 32.64 9.42
C ILE A 134 -11.03 33.62 8.97
N HIS A 135 -9.81 33.12 8.71
CA HIS A 135 -8.70 33.97 8.30
C HIS A 135 -8.95 34.63 6.94
N ILE A 136 -9.52 33.90 5.98
CA ILE A 136 -9.93 34.47 4.68
C ILE A 136 -10.94 35.59 4.88
N GLN A 137 -11.98 35.37 5.69
CA GLN A 137 -12.99 36.40 5.98
C GLN A 137 -12.39 37.64 6.65
N GLN A 138 -11.46 37.45 7.60
CA GLN A 138 -10.78 38.55 8.26
C GLN A 138 -9.88 39.32 7.30
N GLN A 139 -9.23 38.64 6.35
CA GLN A 139 -8.43 39.28 5.33
C GLN A 139 -9.29 40.16 4.42
N ASP A 140 -10.40 39.63 3.90
CA ASP A 140 -11.34 40.38 3.05
C ASP A 140 -11.88 41.62 3.76
N GLN A 141 -12.31 41.47 5.03
CA GLN A 141 -12.79 42.59 5.85
C GLN A 141 -11.71 43.64 6.11
N ASN A 142 -10.48 43.22 6.36
CA ASN A 142 -9.38 44.13 6.58
C ASN A 142 -9.01 44.90 5.31
N GLU A 143 -9.06 44.27 4.14
CA GLU A 143 -8.85 44.94 2.86
C GLU A 143 -9.96 45.97 2.58
N GLU A 144 -11.22 45.62 2.80
CA GLU A 144 -12.37 46.53 2.64
C GLU A 144 -12.26 47.73 3.59
N LEU A 145 -12.03 47.49 4.88
CA LEU A 145 -11.88 48.54 5.88
C LEU A 145 -10.69 49.45 5.57
N SER A 146 -9.55 48.87 5.15
CA SER A 146 -8.38 49.65 4.76
C SER A 146 -8.65 50.54 3.55
N ALA A 147 -9.42 50.04 2.57
CA ALA A 147 -9.84 50.84 1.41
C ALA A 147 -10.78 51.99 1.81
N GLU A 148 -11.76 51.73 2.68
CA GLU A 148 -12.68 52.76 3.18
C GLU A 148 -11.94 53.86 3.96
N VAL A 149 -11.03 53.47 4.87
CA VAL A 149 -10.20 54.41 5.63
C VAL A 149 -9.33 55.26 4.71
N LYS A 150 -8.70 54.66 3.70
CA LYS A 150 -7.91 55.42 2.69
C LYS A 150 -8.78 56.44 1.96
N LYS A 151 -9.97 56.04 1.53
CA LYS A 151 -10.91 56.93 0.85
C LYS A 151 -11.34 58.09 1.76
N LEU A 152 -11.62 57.82 3.03
CA LEU A 152 -11.97 58.86 4.00
C LEU A 152 -10.83 59.85 4.21
N PHE A 153 -9.58 59.36 4.27
CA PHE A 153 -8.41 60.23 4.33
C PHE A 153 -8.26 61.09 3.08
N GLU A 154 -8.51 60.55 1.89
CA GLU A 154 -8.48 61.31 0.64
C GLU A 154 -9.53 62.42 0.61
N GLU A 155 -10.77 62.12 1.04
CA GLU A 155 -11.86 63.09 1.13
C GLU A 155 -11.56 64.19 2.15
N TYR A 156 -11.06 63.82 3.34
CA TYR A 156 -10.63 64.77 4.35
C TYR A 156 -9.51 65.69 3.85
N ASN A 157 -8.47 65.12 3.23
CA ASN A 157 -7.36 65.89 2.68
C ASN A 157 -7.83 66.87 1.60
N LYS A 158 -8.76 66.45 0.73
CA LYS A 158 -9.36 67.31 -0.30
C LYS A 158 -10.16 68.44 0.33
N MET A 159 -10.99 68.16 1.34
CA MET A 159 -11.75 69.18 2.06
C MET A 159 -10.83 70.19 2.75
N MET A 160 -9.80 69.72 3.45
CA MET A 160 -8.82 70.60 4.12
C MET A 160 -8.06 71.48 3.13
N PHE A 161 -7.69 70.95 1.96
CA PHE A 161 -7.06 71.73 0.90
C PHE A 161 -7.97 72.84 0.38
N LEU A 162 -9.25 72.52 0.12
CA LEU A 162 -10.24 73.50 -0.35
C LEU A 162 -10.51 74.57 0.71
N LEU A 163 -10.65 74.19 1.98
CA LEU A 163 -10.81 75.13 3.11
C LEU A 163 -9.60 76.07 3.20
N SER A 164 -8.39 75.53 3.12
CA SER A 164 -7.14 76.33 3.15
C SER A 164 -7.11 77.34 2.00
N LYS A 165 -7.48 76.91 0.79
CA LYS A 165 -7.58 77.80 -0.38
C LYS A 165 -8.64 78.89 -0.18
N GLN A 166 -9.79 78.53 0.36
CA GLN A 166 -10.89 79.48 0.61
C GLN A 166 -10.50 80.53 1.65
N PHE A 167 -9.84 80.12 2.74
CA PHE A 167 -9.32 81.05 3.74
C PHE A 167 -8.28 82.01 3.15
N SER A 168 -7.36 81.52 2.32
CA SER A 168 -6.40 82.39 1.63
C SER A 168 -7.08 83.39 0.69
N GLN A 169 -8.11 82.96 -0.05
CA GLN A 169 -8.88 83.85 -0.91
C GLN A 169 -9.66 84.92 -0.12
N TRP A 170 -10.26 84.52 1.00
CA TRP A 170 -10.93 85.47 1.90
C TRP A 170 -9.95 86.45 2.53
N ASP A 171 -8.76 86.00 2.96
CA ASP A 171 -7.71 86.88 3.47
C ASP A 171 -7.24 87.88 2.40
N GLU A 172 -7.05 87.42 1.15
CA GLU A 172 -6.70 88.32 0.03
C GLU A 172 -7.81 89.34 -0.27
N ALA A 173 -9.07 88.92 -0.23
CA ALA A 173 -10.22 89.80 -0.44
C ALA A 173 -10.36 90.84 0.67
N LEU A 174 -10.17 90.44 1.93
CA LEU A 174 -10.15 91.34 3.09
C LEU A 174 -9.03 92.37 2.96
N ARG A 175 -7.80 91.95 2.62
CA ARG A 175 -6.68 92.87 2.40
C ARG A 175 -6.93 93.90 1.29
N LYS A 176 -7.65 93.53 0.22
CA LYS A 176 -8.05 94.46 -0.84
C LYS A 176 -9.07 95.50 -0.36
N LEU A 177 -9.99 95.09 0.51
CA LEU A 177 -11.01 95.98 1.10
C LEU A 177 -10.45 96.87 2.21
N GLU A 178 -9.48 96.38 2.98
CA GLU A 178 -8.79 97.10 4.06
C GLU A 178 -7.64 97.98 3.56
N GLY A 179 -7.16 97.74 2.33
CA GLY A 179 -6.21 98.61 1.66
C GLY A 179 -6.72 100.05 1.58
N PRO A 180 -5.83 101.07 1.66
CA PRO A 180 -6.25 102.46 1.78
C PRO A 180 -7.15 102.82 0.61
N LYS A 181 -8.37 103.28 0.89
CA LYS A 181 -9.22 103.95 -0.10
C LYS A 181 -8.39 105.07 -0.70
N GLN A 182 -7.95 104.93 -1.95
CA GLN A 182 -7.37 106.03 -2.71
C GLN A 182 -8.40 107.16 -2.63
N GLY A 183 -8.00 108.22 -1.92
CA GLY A 183 -8.85 109.37 -1.67
C GLY A 183 -9.46 109.82 -2.99
N GLN A 184 -10.78 109.97 -2.99
CA GLN A 184 -11.47 110.83 -3.94
C GLN A 184 -10.73 112.18 -3.90
N GLN A 185 -10.00 112.48 -4.98
CA GLN A 185 -9.71 113.87 -5.32
C GLN A 185 -11.08 114.50 -5.60
N ILE A 186 -11.54 115.30 -4.64
CA ILE A 186 -12.59 116.28 -4.82
C ILE A 186 -11.85 117.58 -5.15
N ASP A 187 -12.08 118.06 -6.37
CA ASP A 187 -11.76 119.37 -6.98
C ASP A 187 -10.34 119.97 -6.83
#